data_AF-A0A9P6EA27-F1
#
_entry.id   AF-A0A9P6EA27-F1
#
_cell.length_a   1.000
_cell.length_b   1.000
_cell.length_c   1.000
_cell.angle_alpha   90.00
_cell.angle_beta   90.00
_cell.angle_gamma   90.00
#
_symmetry.space_group_name_H-M   'P 1'
#
loop_
_entity.id
_entity.type
_entity.pdbx_description
1 polymer ?
#
loop_
_entity_poly.entity_id
_entity_poly.type
_entity_poly.pdbx_seq_one_letter_code
_entity_poly.pdbx_strand_id
1 'polypeptide(L)'
;PYSLNPSRCGHTFCGLCILGWFFSRLHRHCGTWHESFGCPMCRSPLIITPERIPRLQLTFPFVPNRIAASVIESLVAKNTTESDLTDASSQNLGLPAWREDGRMRKDWSKKDRQVDCREEMEYLLSRWTTMQPQDFIAMKVKLGV
;
A
#
# COMPACT_ATOMS: atom_id res chain seq x y z
N PRO A 1 -3.55 -1.66 -4.41
CA PRO A 1 -2.41 -2.57 -4.22
C PRO A 1 -1.18 -2.06 -4.97
N TYR A 2 0.01 -2.27 -4.43
CA TYR A 2 1.25 -1.74 -5.00
C TYR A 2 2.38 -2.76 -4.94
N SER A 3 3.20 -2.77 -5.97
CA SER A 3 4.49 -3.48 -6.03
C SER A 3 5.63 -2.50 -5.86
N LEU A 4 6.83 -3.00 -5.59
CA LEU A 4 8.03 -2.18 -5.45
C LEU A 4 8.74 -2.00 -6.79
N ASN A 5 9.28 -0.81 -7.03
CA ASN A 5 10.12 -0.47 -8.17
C ASN A 5 11.61 -0.55 -7.77
N PRO A 6 12.48 -1.29 -8.49
CA PRO A 6 12.20 -2.12 -9.65
C PRO A 6 11.55 -3.46 -9.27
N SER A 7 10.65 -3.94 -10.12
CA SER A 7 9.87 -5.16 -9.91
C SER A 7 10.73 -6.43 -10.11
N ARG A 8 11.60 -6.73 -9.13
CA ARG A 8 12.49 -7.90 -9.17
C ARG A 8 11.89 -9.18 -8.56
N CYS A 9 10.78 -9.08 -7.83
CA CYS A 9 10.22 -10.22 -7.08
C CYS A 9 8.69 -10.37 -7.15
N GLY A 10 7.96 -9.52 -7.89
CA GLY A 10 6.50 -9.63 -8.09
C GLY A 10 5.60 -9.43 -6.86
N HIS A 11 6.16 -9.35 -5.65
CA HIS A 11 5.38 -9.16 -4.42
C HIS A 11 4.54 -7.88 -4.47
N THR A 12 3.30 -8.00 -4.00
CA THR A 12 2.29 -6.93 -4.02
C THR A 12 1.73 -6.75 -2.62
N PHE A 13 1.51 -5.50 -2.25
CA PHE A 13 1.14 -5.10 -0.90
C PHE A 13 -0.11 -4.22 -0.91
N CYS A 14 -0.76 -4.18 0.26
CA CYS A 14 -1.68 -3.10 0.57
C CYS A 14 -0.92 -1.76 0.50
N GLY A 15 -1.53 -0.71 -0.06
CA GLY A 15 -0.84 0.55 -0.31
C GLY A 15 -0.34 1.22 0.97
N LEU A 16 -1.18 1.29 2.01
CA LEU A 16 -0.74 1.84 3.30
C LEU A 16 0.33 1.00 3.98
N CYS A 17 0.28 -0.32 3.83
CA CYS A 17 1.22 -1.23 4.45
C CYS A 17 2.61 -0.95 3.89
N ILE A 18 2.72 -0.84 2.57
CA ILE A 18 4.01 -0.58 1.94
C ILE A 18 4.47 0.86 2.11
N LEU A 19 3.53 1.82 2.15
CA LEU A 19 3.83 3.22 2.44
C LEU A 19 4.36 3.39 3.87
N GLY A 20 3.63 2.87 4.87
CA GLY A 20 4.07 2.88 6.27
C GLY A 20 5.38 2.15 6.49
N TRP A 21 5.58 1.00 5.84
CA TRP A 21 6.85 0.28 5.87
C TRP A 21 8.01 1.07 5.25
N PHE A 22 7.78 1.77 4.14
CA PHE A 22 8.82 2.57 3.49
C PHE A 22 9.19 3.79 4.33
N PHE A 23 8.18 4.47 4.89
CA PHE A 23 8.37 5.65 5.75
C PHE A 23 8.87 5.32 7.15
N SER A 24 8.66 4.11 7.67
CA SER A 24 9.25 3.72 8.96
C SER A 24 10.78 3.74 8.93
N ARG A 25 11.38 3.55 7.74
CA ARG A 25 12.82 3.63 7.49
C ARG A 25 13.35 5.03 7.20
N LEU A 26 12.47 6.01 7.02
CA LEU A 26 12.87 7.40 6.87
C LEU A 26 13.49 7.88 8.19
N HIS A 27 14.70 8.42 8.15
CA HIS A 27 15.34 8.97 9.34
C HIS A 27 14.69 10.30 9.71
N ARG A 28 14.20 10.40 10.96
CA ARG A 28 13.38 11.53 11.43
C ARG A 28 14.12 12.87 11.42
N HIS A 29 15.44 12.87 11.62
CA HIS A 29 16.20 14.11 11.75
C HIS A 29 16.60 14.73 10.41
N CYS A 30 17.02 13.91 9.44
CA CYS A 30 17.47 14.42 8.14
C CYS A 30 16.40 14.31 7.03
N GLY A 31 15.34 13.52 7.23
CA GLY A 31 14.32 13.30 6.21
C GLY A 31 14.82 12.56 4.97
N THR A 32 15.83 11.70 5.11
CA THR A 32 16.34 10.84 4.04
C THR A 32 16.40 9.37 4.46
N TRP A 33 16.70 8.50 3.49
CA TRP A 33 16.84 7.06 3.67
C TRP A 33 18.31 6.68 3.55
N HIS A 34 18.97 6.38 4.67
CA HIS A 34 20.42 6.13 4.71
C HIS A 34 20.82 4.70 4.31
N GLU A 35 19.85 3.78 4.26
CA GLU A 35 20.10 2.36 4.06
C GLU A 35 19.44 1.87 2.77
N SER A 36 20.11 0.94 2.10
CA SER A 36 19.47 0.13 1.07
C SER A 36 18.56 -0.90 1.72
N PHE A 37 17.27 -0.84 1.45
CA PHE A 37 16.30 -1.84 1.91
C PHE A 37 15.74 -2.64 0.73
N GLY A 38 15.48 -3.91 1.00
CA GLY A 38 14.87 -4.83 0.03
C GLY A 38 13.38 -5.04 0.29
N CYS A 39 12.73 -5.78 -0.60
CA CYS A 39 11.34 -6.19 -0.47
C CYS A 39 11.06 -6.81 0.92
N PRO A 40 9.98 -6.39 1.63
CA PRO A 40 9.66 -6.93 2.96
C PRO A 40 9.51 -8.45 3.00
N MET A 41 9.12 -9.09 1.89
CA MET A 41 8.85 -10.52 1.83
C MET A 41 10.09 -11.36 1.52
N CYS A 42 10.93 -10.90 0.59
CA CYS A 42 12.02 -11.72 0.02
C CYS A 42 13.38 -11.02 -0.02
N ARG A 43 13.47 -9.79 0.49
CA ARG A 43 14.69 -8.99 0.55
C ARG A 43 15.32 -8.64 -0.81
N SER A 44 14.62 -8.88 -1.91
CA SER A 44 15.03 -8.41 -3.23
C SER A 44 15.34 -6.91 -3.20
N PRO A 45 16.50 -6.45 -3.70
CA PRO A 45 16.98 -5.08 -3.50
C PRO A 45 16.10 -4.05 -4.22
N LEU A 46 15.96 -2.86 -3.62
CA LEU A 46 15.32 -1.70 -4.23
C LEU A 46 16.36 -0.69 -4.71
N ILE A 47 15.92 0.25 -5.56
CA ILE A 47 16.71 1.42 -5.90
C ILE A 47 16.79 2.31 -4.66
N ILE A 48 18.00 2.80 -4.35
CA ILE A 48 18.20 3.79 -3.29
C ILE A 48 17.48 5.08 -3.70
N THR A 49 16.63 5.59 -2.81
CA THR A 49 15.94 6.88 -3.02
C THR A 49 16.98 7.99 -3.18
N PRO A 50 17.05 8.68 -4.34
CA PRO A 50 18.00 9.76 -4.51
C PRO A 50 17.70 10.93 -3.58
N GLU A 51 18.73 11.49 -2.97
CA GLU A 51 18.58 12.68 -2.12
C GLU A 51 18.55 13.98 -2.94
N ARG A 52 19.19 13.99 -4.12
CA ARG A 52 19.27 15.18 -4.99
C ARG A 52 17.93 15.50 -5.62
N ILE A 53 17.57 16.78 -5.58
CA ILE A 53 16.36 17.36 -6.16
C ILE A 53 16.77 18.21 -7.37
N PRO A 54 16.12 18.09 -8.54
CA PRO A 54 14.95 17.27 -8.79
C PRO A 54 15.26 15.76 -8.88
N ARG A 55 14.42 14.93 -8.26
CA ARG A 55 14.49 13.46 -8.44
C ARG A 55 13.91 13.09 -9.80
N LEU A 56 14.40 12.00 -10.39
CA LEU A 56 13.78 11.42 -11.58
C LEU A 56 12.51 10.67 -11.20
N GLN A 57 11.43 10.81 -11.98
CA GLN A 57 10.18 10.05 -11.74
C GLN A 57 10.40 8.54 -11.71
N LEU A 58 11.35 8.02 -12.49
CA LEU A 58 11.66 6.59 -12.53
C LEU A 58 12.14 6.01 -11.19
N THR A 59 12.59 6.84 -10.25
CA THR A 59 13.06 6.40 -8.93
C THR A 59 11.93 6.31 -7.91
N PHE A 60 10.69 6.63 -8.31
CA PHE A 60 9.52 6.45 -7.45
C PHE A 60 9.39 4.97 -7.06
N PRO A 61 9.30 4.64 -5.75
CA PRO A 61 9.52 3.27 -5.27
C PRO A 61 8.31 2.35 -5.43
N PHE A 62 7.15 2.87 -5.87
CA PHE A 62 5.91 2.11 -5.93
C PHE A 62 5.33 2.04 -7.35
N VAL A 63 4.83 0.87 -7.72
CA VAL A 63 4.10 0.65 -8.97
C VAL A 63 2.69 0.16 -8.64
N PRO A 64 1.62 0.82 -9.11
CA PRO A 64 0.26 0.32 -8.92
C PRO A 64 0.09 -1.07 -9.56
N ASN A 65 -0.45 -2.03 -8.81
CA ASN A 65 -0.83 -3.33 -9.35
C ASN A 65 -2.34 -3.38 -9.61
N ARG A 66 -2.76 -3.00 -10.82
CA ARG A 66 -4.18 -2.91 -11.22
C ARG A 66 -4.85 -4.28 -11.35
N ILE A 67 -4.09 -5.31 -11.75
CA ILE A 67 -4.61 -6.68 -11.84
C ILE A 67 -4.96 -7.16 -10.44
N ALA A 68 -4.04 -7.02 -9.48
CA ALA A 68 -4.32 -7.38 -8.09
C ALA A 68 -5.48 -6.56 -7.50
N ALA A 69 -5.58 -5.28 -7.84
CA ALA A 69 -6.72 -4.45 -7.42
C ALA A 69 -8.05 -5.00 -7.93
N SER A 70 -8.16 -5.26 -9.24
CA SER A 70 -9.38 -5.79 -9.86
C SER A 70 -9.77 -7.18 -9.34
N VAL A 71 -8.79 -8.05 -9.08
CA VAL A 71 -9.03 -9.37 -8.48
C VAL A 71 -9.57 -9.23 -7.05
N ILE A 72 -8.98 -8.35 -6.23
CA ILE A 72 -9.46 -8.10 -4.87
C ILE A 72 -10.89 -7.54 -4.89
N GLU A 73 -11.16 -6.55 -5.73
CA GLU A 73 -12.50 -5.96 -5.90
C GLU A 73 -13.52 -7.02 -6.32
N SER A 74 -13.17 -7.88 -7.27
CA SER A 74 -14.03 -8.99 -7.72
C SER A 74 -14.30 -10.01 -6.62
N LEU A 75 -13.30 -10.37 -5.80
CA LEU A 75 -13.45 -11.30 -4.69
C LEU A 75 -14.32 -10.71 -3.57
N VAL A 76 -14.13 -9.43 -3.25
CA VAL A 76 -14.97 -8.72 -2.28
C VAL A 76 -16.42 -8.66 -2.78
N ALA A 77 -16.65 -8.36 -4.05
CA ALA A 77 -17.98 -8.34 -4.65
C ALA A 77 -18.65 -9.73 -4.63
N LYS A 78 -17.94 -10.80 -5.02
CA LYS A 78 -18.51 -12.17 -5.00
C LYS A 78 -18.92 -12.62 -3.61
N ASN A 79 -18.14 -12.27 -2.59
CA ASN A 79 -18.47 -12.55 -1.19
C ASN A 79 -19.74 -11.84 -0.70
N THR A 80 -20.21 -10.80 -1.43
CA THR A 80 -21.49 -10.13 -1.12
C THR A 80 -22.69 -10.79 -1.78
N THR A 81 -22.50 -11.41 -2.96
CA THR A 81 -23.61 -12.03 -3.72
C THR A 81 -23.86 -13.49 -3.33
N GLU A 82 -22.82 -14.25 -2.94
CA GLU A 82 -22.97 -15.66 -2.55
C GLU A 82 -23.50 -15.84 -1.12
N SER A 83 -23.60 -14.76 -0.33
CA SER A 83 -24.09 -14.84 1.06
C SER A 83 -25.61 -14.98 1.21
N ASP A 84 -26.36 -14.84 0.10
CA ASP A 84 -27.83 -14.89 0.09
C ASP A 84 -28.40 -16.26 -0.32
N LEU A 85 -27.58 -17.21 -0.79
CA LEU A 85 -28.09 -18.46 -1.38
C LEU A 85 -27.55 -19.78 -0.83
N THR A 86 -26.66 -19.82 0.17
CA THR A 86 -26.22 -21.11 0.73
C THR A 86 -26.08 -21.11 2.25
N ASP A 87 -27.03 -21.81 2.88
CA ASP A 87 -26.92 -22.41 4.20
C ASP A 87 -26.16 -23.75 4.12
N ALA A 88 -25.48 -24.11 5.21
CA ALA A 88 -24.93 -25.42 5.56
C ALA A 88 -23.94 -26.12 4.58
N SER A 89 -22.63 -25.88 4.72
CA SER A 89 -21.62 -26.99 4.81
C SER A 89 -20.16 -26.56 4.81
N SER A 90 -19.77 -25.34 4.43
CA SER A 90 -18.34 -25.01 4.35
C SER A 90 -17.88 -24.29 5.62
N GLN A 91 -16.99 -24.93 6.38
CA GLN A 91 -16.30 -24.41 7.57
C GLN A 91 -15.36 -23.22 7.24
N ASN A 92 -15.88 -22.14 6.68
CA ASN A 92 -15.11 -20.94 6.41
C ASN A 92 -15.42 -19.87 7.48
N LEU A 93 -14.75 -20.01 8.63
CA LEU A 93 -14.89 -19.16 9.82
C LEU A 93 -14.71 -17.64 9.58
N GLY A 94 -14.22 -17.23 8.40
CA GLY A 94 -14.03 -15.83 8.01
C GLY A 94 -15.16 -15.20 7.19
N LEU A 95 -15.97 -15.99 6.47
CA LEU A 95 -16.96 -15.45 5.50
C LEU A 95 -18.08 -14.59 6.14
N PRO A 96 -18.66 -14.95 7.31
CA PRO A 96 -19.70 -14.13 7.92
C PRO A 96 -19.23 -12.71 8.29
N ALA A 97 -17.95 -12.53 8.59
CA ALA A 97 -17.39 -11.23 8.94
C ALA A 97 -17.19 -10.30 7.72
N TRP A 98 -17.24 -10.84 6.50
CA TRP A 98 -17.13 -10.10 5.22
C TRP A 98 -18.48 -9.85 4.53
N ARG A 99 -19.60 -10.28 5.12
CA ARG A 99 -20.96 -9.95 4.65
C ARG A 99 -21.21 -8.45 4.66
N GLU A 100 -22.32 -8.01 4.05
CA GLU A 100 -22.70 -6.61 3.92
C GLU A 100 -22.54 -5.81 5.22
N ASP A 101 -23.02 -6.37 6.33
CA ASP A 101 -22.95 -5.80 7.67
C ASP A 101 -21.77 -6.29 8.52
N GLY A 102 -20.95 -7.16 7.97
CA GLY A 102 -19.85 -7.81 8.64
C GLY A 102 -18.78 -6.82 9.07
N ARG A 103 -18.28 -7.00 10.29
CA ARG A 103 -17.23 -6.15 10.90
C ARG A 103 -15.99 -6.01 10.02
N MET A 104 -15.55 -7.04 9.31
CA MET A 104 -14.36 -6.98 8.45
C MET A 104 -14.64 -6.23 7.14
N ARG A 105 -15.86 -6.31 6.59
CA ARG A 105 -16.27 -5.47 5.45
C ARG A 105 -16.41 -4.02 5.86
N LYS A 106 -17.10 -3.74 6.98
CA LYS A 106 -17.17 -2.39 7.54
C LYS A 106 -15.80 -1.85 7.92
N ASP A 107 -14.89 -2.67 8.42
CA ASP A 107 -13.51 -2.28 8.66
C ASP A 107 -12.73 -2.09 7.37
N TRP A 108 -12.99 -2.86 6.30
CA TRP A 108 -12.40 -2.65 4.98
C TRP A 108 -12.93 -1.40 4.30
N SER A 109 -14.23 -1.09 4.46
CA SER A 109 -14.91 0.10 3.94
C SER A 109 -14.69 1.35 4.82
N LYS A 110 -14.46 1.20 6.13
CA LYS A 110 -14.04 2.30 7.03
C LYS A 110 -12.52 2.50 7.00
N LYS A 111 -11.74 1.42 6.90
CA LYS A 111 -10.37 1.45 6.37
C LYS A 111 -10.39 1.45 4.86
N ASP A 112 -11.39 2.07 4.22
CA ASP A 112 -11.27 2.54 2.85
C ASP A 112 -10.35 3.78 2.77
N ARG A 113 -9.26 3.67 3.52
CA ARG A 113 -7.90 3.99 3.17
C ARG A 113 -7.52 3.54 1.76
N GLN A 114 -8.36 2.92 0.92
CA GLN A 114 -8.06 2.80 -0.49
C GLN A 114 -8.24 4.14 -1.20
N VAL A 115 -9.21 4.98 -0.78
CA VAL A 115 -9.31 6.38 -1.19
C VAL A 115 -8.17 7.19 -0.58
N ASP A 116 -8.01 7.20 0.76
CA ASP A 116 -6.92 7.96 1.40
C ASP A 116 -5.53 7.51 0.93
N CYS A 117 -5.27 6.20 0.81
CA CYS A 117 -3.96 5.72 0.33
C CYS A 117 -3.75 6.01 -1.16
N ARG A 118 -4.80 5.94 -1.97
CA ARG A 118 -4.67 6.30 -3.39
C ARG A 118 -4.33 7.79 -3.48
N GLU A 119 -5.01 8.63 -2.71
CA GLU A 119 -4.70 10.05 -2.60
C GLU A 119 -3.29 10.29 -2.08
N GLU A 120 -2.84 9.61 -1.01
CA GLU A 120 -1.46 9.73 -0.51
C GLU A 120 -0.43 9.27 -1.56
N MET A 121 -0.69 8.16 -2.25
CA MET A 121 0.20 7.64 -3.28
C MET A 121 0.26 8.55 -4.50
N GLU A 122 -0.88 9.11 -4.91
CA GLU A 122 -0.99 10.05 -6.02
C GLU A 122 -0.36 11.40 -5.67
N TYR A 123 -0.56 11.87 -4.44
CA TYR A 123 0.14 13.01 -3.87
C TYR A 123 1.66 12.79 -3.90
N LEU A 124 2.14 11.63 -3.44
CA LEU A 124 3.56 11.30 -3.44
C LEU A 124 4.12 11.26 -4.86
N LEU A 125 3.43 10.58 -5.77
CA LEU A 125 3.85 10.41 -7.16
C LEU A 125 3.93 11.75 -7.89
N SER A 126 2.91 12.59 -7.74
CA SER A 126 2.83 13.90 -8.41
C SER A 126 3.92 14.88 -7.95
N ARG A 127 4.40 14.74 -6.71
CA ARG A 127 5.39 15.65 -6.12
C ARG A 127 6.77 15.03 -5.93
N TRP A 128 6.94 13.74 -6.24
CA TRP A 128 8.16 12.97 -5.97
C TRP A 128 9.45 13.69 -6.41
N THR A 129 9.40 14.28 -7.61
CA THR A 129 10.52 14.99 -8.23
C THR A 129 10.98 16.20 -7.44
N THR A 130 10.09 16.84 -6.67
CA THR A 130 10.35 18.14 -6.00
C THR A 130 10.27 18.09 -4.48
N MET A 131 9.75 17.00 -3.90
CA MET A 131 9.60 16.88 -2.44
C MET A 131 10.92 17.05 -1.69
N GLN A 132 10.90 17.89 -0.67
CA GLN A 132 12.02 18.13 0.23
C GLN A 132 12.02 17.10 1.37
N PRO A 133 13.14 16.94 2.10
CA PRO A 133 13.20 16.04 3.26
C PRO A 133 12.10 16.31 4.30
N GLN A 134 11.75 17.57 4.51
CA GLN A 134 10.69 18.01 5.41
C GLN A 134 9.30 17.52 4.98
N ASP A 135 9.03 17.43 3.67
CA ASP A 135 7.77 16.86 3.15
C ASP A 135 7.68 15.37 3.49
N PHE A 136 8.81 14.65 3.44
CA PHE A 136 8.86 13.25 3.82
C PHE A 136 8.67 13.06 5.33
N ILE A 137 9.25 13.93 6.16
CA ILE A 137 9.04 13.92 7.61
C ILE A 137 7.56 14.15 7.93
N ALA A 138 6.95 15.16 7.31
CA ALA A 138 5.52 15.46 7.50
C ALA A 138 4.66 14.25 7.14
N MET A 139 4.99 13.54 6.05
CA MET A 139 4.24 12.34 5.69
C MET A 139 4.51 11.16 6.63
N LYS A 140 5.74 10.99 7.14
CA LYS A 140 6.05 9.99 8.18
C LYS A 140 5.17 10.20 9.42
N VAL A 141 5.03 11.45 9.88
CA VAL A 141 4.16 11.83 11.00
C VAL A 141 2.70 11.51 10.69
N LYS A 142 2.21 11.89 9.50
CA LYS A 142 0.84 11.60 9.05
C LYS A 142 0.53 10.09 9.03
N LEU A 143 1.52 9.28 8.66
CA LEU A 143 1.41 7.81 8.63
C LEU A 143 1.53 7.15 10.01
N GLY A 144 1.97 7.89 11.03
CA GLY A 144 2.17 7.39 12.39
C GLY A 144 3.33 6.41 12.54
N VAL A 145 4.37 6.52 11.70
CA VAL A 145 5.55 5.61 11.67
C VAL A 145 6.89 6.29 11.93
#